data_AF-A0A836HTH6-F1
#
_entry.id   AF-A0A836HTH6-F1
#
_cell.length_a   1.000
_cell.length_b   1.000
_cell.length_c   1.000
_cell.angle_alpha   90.00
_cell.angle_beta   90.00
_cell.angle_gamma   90.00
#
_symmetry.space_group_name_H-M   'P 1'
#
loop_
_entity.id
_entity.type
_entity.pdbx_description
1 polymer ?
#
loop_
_entity_poly.entity_id
_entity_poly.type
_entity_poly.pdbx_seq_one_letter_code
_entity_poly.pdbx_strand_id
1 'polypeptide(L)'
;MGCEAAVARLSSPTLFTVFRAAFSGAAEPEAAALRKPFWAGFAAAFALTLATALLMKGFVTSLLRWPAEKYRQVSNLAATGEPVKMVLVVRKDLKMGSGKIAAQCAHAAVAVVEEILASKSAEAAAAQPALNPVTAAWVQWYDAWSASGCSKVALQCPDEATMMALAKHARQVNLPYYVIRDAGRTQVAPGSKTVVAVGPGPKSLVDEVTGQLKLL
;
A
#
# COMPACT_ATOMS: atom_id res chain seq x y z
N MET A 1 78.21 33.01 10.92
CA MET A 1 78.06 31.70 11.59
C MET A 1 77.38 30.80 10.55
N GLY A 2 78.11 30.11 9.67
CA GLY A 2 79.03 29.00 9.97
C GLY A 2 78.17 27.76 10.27
N CYS A 3 78.25 26.62 9.60
CA CYS A 3 79.26 26.05 8.71
C CYS A 3 78.67 24.88 7.89
N GLU A 4 79.37 24.60 6.78
CA GLU A 4 79.73 23.29 6.19
C GLU A 4 78.67 22.23 5.83
N ALA A 5 78.57 21.72 4.59
CA ALA A 5 79.53 21.20 3.59
C ALA A 5 79.72 19.67 3.63
N ALA A 6 80.13 19.14 2.46
CA ALA A 6 80.48 17.77 2.07
C ALA A 6 79.29 16.94 1.53
N VAL A 7 79.07 16.79 0.22
CA VAL A 7 79.94 16.23 -0.84
C VAL A 7 80.46 14.84 -0.51
N ALA A 8 79.80 13.83 -1.06
CA ALA A 8 80.43 12.58 -1.46
C ALA A 8 79.81 12.11 -2.78
N ARG A 9 80.70 12.00 -3.78
CA ARG A 9 80.48 11.51 -5.14
C ARG A 9 80.72 10.00 -5.19
N LEU A 10 80.13 9.37 -6.22
CA LEU A 10 80.49 8.07 -6.85
C LEU A 10 80.01 6.83 -6.07
N SER A 11 79.47 5.77 -6.67
CA SER A 11 79.67 5.17 -7.99
C SER A 11 78.47 4.22 -8.30
N SER A 12 77.95 4.18 -9.54
CA SER A 12 78.02 3.03 -10.47
C SER A 12 77.32 1.72 -10.02
N PRO A 13 76.68 0.88 -10.88
CA PRO A 13 76.09 1.03 -12.22
C PRO A 13 74.67 0.40 -12.28
N THR A 14 73.78 0.71 -11.32
CA THR A 14 72.51 -0.03 -11.18
C THR A 14 71.34 0.56 -11.97
N LEU A 15 71.38 1.84 -12.32
CA LEU A 15 70.23 2.51 -12.97
C LEU A 15 70.22 2.37 -14.50
N PHE A 16 71.38 2.31 -15.15
CA PHE A 16 71.46 2.11 -16.61
C PHE A 16 71.27 0.64 -17.02
N THR A 17 71.57 -0.31 -16.13
CA THR A 17 71.35 -1.74 -16.37
C THR A 17 69.86 -2.09 -16.31
N VAL A 18 69.11 -1.49 -15.38
CA VAL A 18 67.64 -1.61 -15.32
C VAL A 18 66.98 -0.98 -16.55
N PHE A 19 67.52 0.12 -17.07
CA PHE A 19 67.00 0.76 -18.28
C PHE A 19 67.31 -0.03 -19.57
N ARG A 20 68.42 -0.77 -19.63
CA ARG A 20 68.76 -1.61 -20.78
C ARG A 20 68.00 -2.93 -20.80
N ALA A 21 67.68 -3.50 -19.63
CA ALA A 21 66.79 -4.67 -19.53
C ALA A 21 65.35 -4.35 -19.97
N ALA A 22 64.91 -3.10 -19.86
CA ALA A 22 63.61 -2.65 -20.33
C ALA A 22 63.53 -2.44 -21.86
N PHE A 23 64.66 -2.38 -22.58
CA PHE A 23 64.68 -2.02 -24.01
C PHE A 23 65.50 -2.95 -24.92
N SER A 24 66.05 -4.07 -24.42
CA SER A 24 66.60 -5.10 -25.31
C SER A 24 65.48 -6.01 -25.80
N GLY A 25 64.97 -5.73 -27.00
CA GLY A 25 64.15 -6.66 -27.75
C GLY A 25 64.89 -7.98 -27.96
N ALA A 26 64.30 -9.06 -27.48
CA ALA A 26 64.63 -10.41 -27.90
C ALA A 26 63.34 -11.21 -27.98
N ALA A 27 62.97 -11.49 -29.23
CA ALA A 27 62.14 -12.59 -29.71
C ALA A 27 60.74 -12.77 -29.08
N GLU A 28 59.72 -12.42 -29.86
CA GLU A 28 58.39 -13.02 -29.72
C GLU A 28 58.47 -14.56 -29.75
N PRO A 29 57.60 -15.20 -28.98
CA PRO A 29 56.73 -16.20 -29.58
C PRO A 29 55.27 -15.75 -29.41
N GLU A 30 54.71 -15.30 -30.54
CA GLU A 30 53.33 -15.51 -30.98
C GLU A 30 52.28 -15.60 -29.85
N ALA A 31 51.95 -14.45 -29.26
CA ALA A 31 50.75 -14.33 -28.44
C ALA A 31 49.53 -14.43 -29.36
N ALA A 32 48.96 -15.64 -29.44
CA ALA A 32 47.69 -15.90 -30.09
C ALA A 32 46.65 -14.87 -29.62
N ALA A 33 46.31 -13.95 -30.53
CA ALA A 33 45.27 -12.96 -30.34
C ALA A 33 43.94 -13.68 -30.11
N LEU A 34 43.58 -13.89 -28.85
CA LEU A 34 42.24 -14.31 -28.45
C LEU A 34 41.30 -13.14 -28.73
N ARG A 35 40.87 -13.03 -29.99
CA ARG A 35 39.78 -12.16 -30.44
C ARG A 35 38.59 -12.44 -29.53
N LYS A 36 38.38 -11.62 -28.50
CA LYS A 36 37.14 -11.66 -27.72
C LYS A 36 36.02 -11.45 -28.74
N PRO A 37 35.05 -12.37 -28.85
CA PRO A 37 34.02 -12.26 -29.87
C PRO A 37 33.31 -10.91 -29.68
N PHE A 38 33.09 -10.17 -30.76
CA PHE A 38 32.39 -8.87 -30.77
C PHE A 38 31.05 -8.91 -30.00
N TRP A 39 30.45 -10.10 -29.91
CA TRP A 39 29.21 -10.40 -29.19
C TRP A 39 29.34 -10.43 -27.66
N ALA A 40 30.55 -10.49 -27.09
CA ALA A 40 30.75 -10.59 -25.63
C ALA A 40 30.18 -9.39 -24.86
N GLY A 41 30.25 -8.17 -25.44
CA GLY A 41 29.62 -6.97 -24.87
C GLY A 41 28.10 -6.99 -24.97
N PHE A 42 27.56 -7.50 -26.08
CA PHE A 42 26.11 -7.66 -26.28
C PHE A 42 25.49 -8.69 -25.35
N ALA A 43 26.19 -9.81 -25.10
CA ALA A 43 25.72 -10.84 -24.19
C ALA A 43 25.61 -10.35 -22.74
N ALA A 44 26.57 -9.53 -22.28
CA ALA A 44 26.54 -8.94 -20.93
C ALA A 44 25.42 -7.90 -20.77
N ALA A 45 25.22 -7.03 -21.77
CA ALA A 45 24.12 -6.06 -21.76
C ALA A 45 22.75 -6.73 -21.85
N PHE A 46 22.63 -7.80 -22.64
CA PHE A 46 21.41 -8.62 -22.73
C PHE A 46 21.12 -9.34 -21.42
N ALA A 47 22.13 -9.91 -20.75
CA ALA A 47 21.95 -10.54 -19.45
C ALA A 47 21.51 -9.55 -18.37
N LEU A 48 22.07 -8.32 -18.35
CA LEU A 48 21.71 -7.29 -17.37
C LEU A 48 20.30 -6.72 -17.61
N THR A 49 19.91 -6.53 -18.88
CA THR A 49 18.55 -6.10 -19.25
C THR A 49 17.51 -7.20 -18.99
N LEU A 50 17.85 -8.47 -19.25
CA LEU A 50 16.98 -9.59 -18.92
C LEU A 50 16.81 -9.75 -17.39
N ALA A 51 17.89 -9.60 -16.62
CA ALA A 51 17.86 -9.67 -15.16
C ALA A 51 17.01 -8.54 -14.53
N THR A 52 17.19 -7.31 -15.00
CA THR A 52 16.38 -6.16 -14.55
C THR A 52 14.92 -6.29 -14.99
N ALA A 53 14.64 -6.81 -16.18
CA ALA A 53 13.27 -7.10 -16.63
C ALA A 53 12.59 -8.21 -15.80
N LEU A 54 13.34 -9.23 -15.35
CA LEU A 54 12.82 -10.29 -14.48
C LEU A 54 12.56 -9.79 -13.05
N LEU A 55 13.44 -8.93 -12.51
CA LEU A 55 13.22 -8.26 -11.22
C LEU A 55 12.02 -7.31 -11.27
N MET A 56 11.89 -6.52 -12.35
CA MET A 56 10.75 -5.65 -12.58
C MET A 56 9.45 -6.45 -12.76
N LYS A 57 9.47 -7.57 -13.51
CA LYS A 57 8.31 -8.46 -13.62
C LYS A 57 7.92 -9.08 -12.28
N GLY A 58 8.87 -9.54 -11.46
CA GLY A 58 8.60 -10.06 -10.12
C GLY A 58 8.01 -9.02 -9.18
N PHE A 59 8.53 -7.79 -9.20
CA PHE A 59 8.04 -6.70 -8.36
C PHE A 59 6.67 -6.17 -8.81
N VAL A 60 6.46 -5.99 -10.13
CA VAL A 60 5.18 -5.55 -10.70
C VAL A 60 4.10 -6.63 -10.52
N THR A 61 4.43 -7.91 -10.74
CA THR A 61 3.49 -9.01 -10.49
C THR A 61 3.18 -9.16 -9.01
N SER A 62 4.12 -8.92 -8.09
CA SER A 62 3.87 -8.89 -6.65
C SER A 62 2.92 -7.75 -6.25
N LEU A 63 3.13 -6.54 -6.78
CA LEU A 63 2.27 -5.37 -6.55
C LEU A 63 0.85 -5.52 -7.12
N LEU A 64 0.69 -6.19 -8.27
CA LEU A 64 -0.62 -6.44 -8.90
C LEU A 64 -1.33 -7.70 -8.38
N ARG A 65 -0.61 -8.65 -7.78
CA ARG A 65 -1.19 -9.89 -7.22
C ARG A 65 -1.73 -9.70 -5.81
N TRP A 66 -1.12 -8.80 -5.04
CA TRP A 66 -1.57 -8.45 -3.68
C TRP A 66 -3.03 -7.97 -3.59
N PRO A 67 -3.56 -7.13 -4.51
CA PRO A 67 -4.96 -6.73 -4.52
C PRO A 67 -5.92 -7.87 -4.91
N ALA A 68 -5.51 -8.73 -5.84
CA ALA A 68 -6.37 -9.76 -6.44
C ALA A 68 -6.63 -10.95 -5.50
N GLU A 69 -5.62 -11.39 -4.75
CA GLU A 69 -5.73 -12.51 -3.83
C GLU A 69 -6.59 -12.16 -2.60
N LYS A 70 -6.38 -10.96 -2.03
CA LYS A 70 -7.28 -10.41 -1.01
C LYS A 70 -8.70 -10.30 -1.55
N TYR A 71 -8.90 -9.74 -2.76
CA TYR A 71 -10.24 -9.63 -3.37
C TYR A 71 -10.94 -10.99 -3.48
N ARG A 72 -10.24 -12.01 -3.99
CA ARG A 72 -10.76 -13.37 -4.12
C ARG A 72 -11.17 -13.96 -2.77
N GLN A 73 -10.43 -13.66 -1.72
CA GLN A 73 -10.78 -14.05 -0.36
C GLN A 73 -12.06 -13.33 0.11
N VAL A 74 -12.20 -12.02 -0.14
CA VAL A 74 -13.39 -11.26 0.28
C VAL A 74 -14.66 -11.65 -0.50
N SER A 75 -14.54 -11.93 -1.80
CA SER A 75 -15.66 -12.45 -2.60
C SER A 75 -16.12 -13.83 -2.12
N ASN A 76 -15.18 -14.68 -1.69
CA ASN A 76 -15.52 -15.99 -1.13
C ASN A 76 -16.25 -15.87 0.22
N LEU A 77 -15.87 -14.91 1.07
CA LEU A 77 -16.54 -14.67 2.36
C LEU A 77 -18.04 -14.35 2.18
N ALA A 78 -18.38 -13.55 1.16
CA ALA A 78 -19.77 -13.28 0.77
C ALA A 78 -20.53 -14.57 0.36
N ALA A 79 -19.84 -15.48 -0.34
CA ALA A 79 -20.40 -16.75 -0.80
C ALA A 79 -20.52 -17.81 0.32
N THR A 80 -19.76 -17.68 1.42
CA THR A 80 -19.73 -18.66 2.51
C THR A 80 -20.89 -18.56 3.51
N GLY A 81 -21.84 -17.63 3.33
CA GLY A 81 -22.96 -17.45 4.27
C GLY A 81 -22.55 -16.85 5.61
N GLU A 82 -21.40 -16.17 5.66
CA GLU A 82 -20.96 -15.47 6.87
C GLU A 82 -21.96 -14.35 7.25
N PRO A 83 -22.29 -14.17 8.55
CA PRO A 83 -23.08 -13.04 9.00
C PRO A 83 -22.45 -11.71 8.59
N VAL A 84 -23.29 -10.81 8.08
CA VAL A 84 -22.89 -9.44 7.71
C VAL A 84 -23.39 -8.44 8.74
N LYS A 85 -22.60 -7.39 9.00
CA LYS A 85 -22.93 -6.35 9.97
C LYS A 85 -22.38 -4.99 9.58
N MET A 86 -22.93 -3.95 10.20
CA MET A 86 -22.40 -2.59 10.17
C MET A 86 -21.98 -2.17 11.58
N VAL A 87 -20.88 -1.45 11.70
CA VAL A 87 -20.40 -0.89 12.97
C VAL A 87 -20.41 0.63 12.88
N LEU A 88 -20.91 1.28 13.92
CA LEU A 88 -20.97 2.74 14.06
C LEU A 88 -20.02 3.13 15.20
N VAL A 89 -18.87 3.69 14.87
CA VAL A 89 -17.86 4.06 15.87
C VAL A 89 -17.99 5.54 16.19
N VAL A 90 -18.29 5.84 17.45
CA VAL A 90 -18.54 7.19 17.95
C VAL A 90 -17.35 7.71 18.73
N ARG A 91 -16.99 8.97 18.50
CA ARG A 91 -15.99 9.68 19.30
C ARG A 91 -16.51 10.05 20.69
N LYS A 92 -15.77 9.65 21.73
CA LYS A 92 -16.12 9.97 23.13
C LYS A 92 -15.55 11.28 23.63
N ASP A 93 -14.45 11.77 23.08
CA ASP A 93 -13.87 13.07 23.45
C ASP A 93 -14.82 14.26 23.23
N LEU A 94 -15.74 14.13 22.26
CA LEU A 94 -16.75 15.15 21.96
C LEU A 94 -17.86 15.27 23.00
N LYS A 95 -17.95 14.34 23.98
CA LYS A 95 -18.96 14.33 25.05
C LYS A 95 -20.40 14.54 24.55
N MET A 96 -20.74 13.97 23.39
CA MET A 96 -22.06 14.13 22.79
C MET A 96 -23.14 13.49 23.67
N GLY A 97 -24.28 14.17 23.84
CA GLY A 97 -25.46 13.58 24.48
C GLY A 97 -26.07 12.46 23.62
N SER A 98 -26.83 11.56 24.26
CA SER A 98 -27.42 10.37 23.63
C SER A 98 -28.25 10.66 22.38
N GLY A 99 -29.07 11.71 22.40
CA GLY A 99 -29.88 12.11 21.23
C GLY A 99 -29.03 12.53 20.03
N LYS A 100 -27.93 13.27 20.27
CA LYS A 100 -27.01 13.66 19.21
C LYS A 100 -26.23 12.45 18.68
N ILE A 101 -25.78 11.57 19.57
CA ILE A 101 -25.15 10.30 19.18
C ILE A 101 -26.07 9.51 18.25
N ALA A 102 -27.33 9.32 18.63
CA ALA A 102 -28.30 8.58 17.82
C ALA A 102 -28.48 9.18 16.42
N ALA A 103 -28.63 10.51 16.33
CA ALA A 103 -28.77 11.20 15.05
C ALA A 103 -27.51 11.05 14.16
N GLN A 104 -26.32 11.21 14.74
CA GLN A 104 -25.05 11.09 13.99
C GLN A 104 -24.80 9.65 13.53
N CYS A 105 -25.14 8.66 14.36
CA CYS A 105 -25.13 7.24 13.98
C CYS A 105 -26.10 6.93 12.84
N ALA A 106 -27.32 7.49 12.89
CA ALA A 106 -28.30 7.33 11.82
C ALA A 106 -27.81 7.95 10.50
N HIS A 107 -27.25 9.17 10.55
CA HIS A 107 -26.66 9.80 9.37
C HIS A 107 -25.51 8.97 8.78
N ALA A 108 -24.62 8.43 9.62
CA ALA A 108 -23.51 7.59 9.16
C ALA A 108 -24.00 6.33 8.44
N ALA A 109 -25.01 5.66 9.01
CA ALA A 109 -25.61 4.46 8.44
C ALA A 109 -26.31 4.72 7.11
N VAL A 110 -27.05 5.83 6.99
CA VAL A 110 -27.74 6.19 5.74
C VAL A 110 -26.71 6.57 4.67
N ALA A 111 -25.72 7.39 5.01
CA ALA A 111 -24.74 7.88 4.04
C ALA A 111 -23.93 6.74 3.37
N VAL A 112 -23.49 5.74 4.15
CA VAL A 112 -22.78 4.59 3.57
C VAL A 112 -23.70 3.73 2.68
N VAL A 113 -24.98 3.60 3.02
CA VAL A 113 -25.95 2.87 2.20
C VAL A 113 -26.25 3.62 0.90
N GLU A 114 -26.45 4.94 0.96
CA GLU A 114 -26.66 5.77 -0.22
C GLU A 114 -25.48 5.67 -1.20
N GLU A 115 -24.25 5.67 -0.70
CA GLU A 115 -23.05 5.48 -1.54
C GLU A 115 -23.02 4.12 -2.24
N ILE A 116 -23.38 3.05 -1.53
CA ILE A 116 -23.47 1.68 -2.10
C ILE A 116 -24.57 1.62 -3.17
N LEU A 117 -25.75 2.17 -2.89
CA LEU A 117 -26.89 2.16 -3.80
C LEU A 117 -26.68 3.05 -5.04
N ALA A 118 -25.98 4.18 -4.87
CA ALA A 118 -25.57 5.03 -5.99
C ALA A 118 -24.62 4.26 -6.93
N SER A 119 -23.69 3.48 -6.37
CA SER A 119 -22.80 2.61 -7.16
C SER A 119 -23.59 1.55 -7.94
N LYS A 120 -24.55 0.87 -7.29
CA LYS A 120 -25.46 -0.10 -7.92
C LYS A 120 -26.25 0.51 -9.09
N SER A 121 -26.75 1.74 -8.91
CA SER A 121 -27.57 2.44 -9.90
C SER A 121 -26.75 2.94 -11.09
N ALA A 122 -25.56 3.47 -10.83
CA ALA A 122 -24.65 3.94 -11.87
C ALA A 122 -24.21 2.81 -12.81
N GLU A 123 -23.98 1.61 -12.25
CA GLU A 123 -23.63 0.42 -13.03
C GLU A 123 -24.79 -0.09 -13.88
N ALA A 124 -26.02 -0.11 -13.33
CA ALA A 124 -27.21 -0.51 -14.08
C ALA A 124 -27.51 0.40 -15.28
N ALA A 125 -27.09 1.66 -15.23
CA ALA A 125 -27.25 2.64 -16.31
C ALA A 125 -26.13 2.61 -17.36
N ALA A 126 -25.02 1.88 -17.11
CA ALA A 126 -23.87 1.88 -18.00
C ALA A 126 -24.08 0.98 -19.24
N ALA A 127 -23.70 1.49 -20.43
CA ALA A 127 -23.83 0.76 -21.70
C ALA A 127 -22.95 -0.50 -21.79
N GLN A 128 -21.81 -0.51 -21.08
CA GLN A 128 -21.02 -1.71 -20.80
C GLN A 128 -20.89 -1.86 -19.28
N PRO A 129 -21.54 -2.86 -18.66
CA PRO A 129 -21.40 -3.13 -17.23
C PRO A 129 -20.01 -3.74 -16.96
N ALA A 130 -19.02 -2.89 -16.72
CA ALA A 130 -17.73 -3.27 -16.15
C ALA A 130 -17.78 -2.97 -14.65
N LEU A 131 -18.34 -3.92 -13.90
CA LEU A 131 -18.53 -3.76 -12.46
C LEU A 131 -17.17 -3.70 -11.78
N ASN A 132 -16.91 -2.63 -11.01
CA ASN A 132 -15.70 -2.60 -10.20
C ASN A 132 -15.84 -3.76 -9.19
N PRO A 133 -14.88 -4.70 -9.14
CA PRO A 133 -14.98 -5.86 -8.26
C PRO A 133 -15.29 -5.48 -6.81
N VAL A 134 -14.76 -4.34 -6.33
CA VAL A 134 -15.00 -3.84 -4.98
C VAL A 134 -16.46 -3.42 -4.77
N THR A 135 -17.03 -2.61 -5.68
CA THR A 135 -18.42 -2.17 -5.57
C THR A 135 -19.40 -3.33 -5.75
N ALA A 136 -19.03 -4.33 -6.56
CA ALA A 136 -19.76 -5.60 -6.67
C ALA A 136 -19.96 -6.26 -5.32
N ALA A 137 -18.86 -6.42 -4.59
CA ALA A 137 -18.85 -7.05 -3.29
C ALA A 137 -19.67 -6.23 -2.29
N TRP A 138 -19.58 -4.90 -2.33
CA TRP A 138 -20.37 -4.03 -1.45
C TRP A 138 -21.87 -4.18 -1.67
N VAL A 139 -22.31 -4.26 -2.91
CA VAL A 139 -23.73 -4.48 -3.24
C VAL A 139 -24.19 -5.85 -2.75
N GLN A 140 -23.38 -6.90 -2.92
CA GLN A 140 -23.69 -8.23 -2.42
C GLN A 140 -23.81 -8.25 -0.88
N TRP A 141 -22.86 -7.63 -0.17
CA TRP A 141 -22.91 -7.55 1.29
C TRP A 141 -24.10 -6.73 1.78
N TYR A 142 -24.44 -5.65 1.09
CA TYR A 142 -25.61 -4.84 1.38
C TYR A 142 -26.90 -5.64 1.20
N ASP A 143 -27.07 -6.35 0.08
CA ASP A 143 -28.27 -7.14 -0.19
C ASP A 143 -28.44 -8.24 0.89
N ALA A 144 -27.35 -8.93 1.26
CA ALA A 144 -27.34 -9.90 2.36
C ALA A 144 -27.69 -9.26 3.71
N TRP A 145 -27.12 -8.09 4.00
CA TRP A 145 -27.33 -7.37 5.28
C TRP A 145 -28.74 -6.84 5.42
N SER A 146 -29.31 -6.37 4.30
CA SER A 146 -30.69 -5.93 4.22
C SER A 146 -31.66 -7.10 4.43
N ALA A 147 -31.35 -8.27 3.87
CA ALA A 147 -32.15 -9.48 4.07
C ALA A 147 -32.02 -10.06 5.49
N SER A 148 -30.90 -9.81 6.18
CA SER A 148 -30.61 -10.34 7.52
C SER A 148 -30.97 -9.38 8.67
N GLY A 149 -31.89 -8.42 8.46
CA GLY A 149 -32.37 -7.51 9.50
C GLY A 149 -31.48 -6.31 9.81
N CYS A 150 -30.51 -6.00 8.93
CA CYS A 150 -29.70 -4.80 8.98
C CYS A 150 -28.93 -4.59 10.30
N SER A 151 -28.24 -5.63 10.79
CA SER A 151 -27.50 -5.62 12.07
C SER A 151 -26.50 -4.46 12.19
N LYS A 152 -26.61 -3.69 13.29
CA LYS A 152 -25.75 -2.52 13.60
C LYS A 152 -25.22 -2.63 15.02
N VAL A 153 -23.92 -2.36 15.20
CA VAL A 153 -23.27 -2.33 16.52
C VAL A 153 -22.67 -0.95 16.75
N ALA A 154 -23.01 -0.31 17.87
CA ALA A 154 -22.44 0.97 18.27
C ALA A 154 -21.20 0.75 19.15
N LEU A 155 -20.05 1.25 18.71
CA LEU A 155 -18.77 1.18 19.42
C LEU A 155 -18.26 2.58 19.72
N GLN A 156 -17.26 2.67 20.60
CA GLN A 156 -16.60 3.91 20.97
C GLN A 156 -15.12 3.94 20.61
N CYS A 157 -14.64 5.13 20.25
CA CYS A 157 -13.22 5.45 20.10
C CYS A 157 -12.88 6.71 20.92
N PRO A 158 -11.61 6.86 21.35
CA PRO A 158 -11.23 7.96 22.24
C PRO A 158 -11.22 9.31 21.53
N ASP A 159 -10.81 9.38 20.25
CA ASP A 159 -10.52 10.64 19.57
C ASP A 159 -10.64 10.55 18.04
N GLU A 160 -10.47 11.71 17.36
CA GLU A 160 -10.50 11.80 15.90
C GLU A 160 -9.40 10.98 15.22
N ALA A 161 -8.20 10.96 15.80
CA ALA A 161 -7.05 10.29 15.20
C ALA A 161 -7.31 8.78 15.09
N THR A 162 -7.81 8.18 16.16
CA THR A 162 -8.22 6.77 16.21
C THR A 162 -9.33 6.50 15.21
N MET A 163 -10.36 7.36 15.17
CA MET A 163 -11.47 7.22 14.23
C MET A 163 -11.00 7.25 12.77
N MET A 164 -10.09 8.17 12.43
CA MET A 164 -9.54 8.28 11.08
C MET A 164 -8.59 7.13 10.73
N ALA A 165 -7.89 6.56 11.71
CA ALA A 165 -7.12 5.34 11.52
C ALA A 165 -8.01 4.14 11.14
N LEU A 166 -9.19 4.01 11.78
CA LEU A 166 -10.18 3.00 11.42
C LEU A 166 -10.72 3.21 9.99
N ALA A 167 -11.07 4.45 9.63
CA ALA A 167 -11.52 4.78 8.27
C ALA A 167 -10.44 4.45 7.21
N LYS A 168 -9.18 4.77 7.51
CA LYS A 168 -8.04 4.41 6.65
C LYS A 168 -7.90 2.90 6.52
N HIS A 169 -8.06 2.15 7.60
CA HIS A 169 -7.96 0.69 7.60
C HIS A 169 -9.10 0.06 6.78
N ALA A 170 -10.35 0.50 6.98
CA ALA A 170 -11.51 0.08 6.19
C ALA A 170 -11.27 0.26 4.68
N ARG A 171 -10.72 1.43 4.29
CA ARG A 171 -10.31 1.68 2.91
C ARG A 171 -9.26 0.69 2.39
N GLN A 172 -8.25 0.37 3.20
CA GLN A 172 -7.17 -0.55 2.81
C GLN A 172 -7.65 -2.00 2.60
N VAL A 173 -8.72 -2.40 3.29
CA VAL A 173 -9.32 -3.72 3.17
C VAL A 173 -10.56 -3.74 2.25
N ASN A 174 -10.81 -2.65 1.50
CA ASN A 174 -11.93 -2.51 0.58
C ASN A 174 -13.30 -2.73 1.23
N LEU A 175 -13.47 -2.27 2.47
CA LEU A 175 -14.75 -2.30 3.18
C LEU A 175 -15.43 -0.92 3.05
N PRO A 176 -16.75 -0.86 2.77
CA PRO A 176 -17.44 0.42 2.68
C PRO A 176 -17.41 1.12 4.04
N TYR A 177 -17.23 2.43 4.03
CA TYR A 177 -17.19 3.24 5.24
C TYR A 177 -17.63 4.66 4.94
N TYR A 178 -18.14 5.37 5.95
CA TYR A 178 -18.49 6.78 5.82
C TYR A 178 -18.18 7.55 7.09
N VAL A 179 -17.56 8.73 6.97
CA VAL A 179 -17.21 9.59 8.11
C VAL A 179 -18.11 10.81 8.15
N ILE A 180 -18.90 10.94 9.21
CA ILE A 180 -19.77 12.08 9.42
C ILE A 180 -18.98 13.28 9.92
N ARG A 181 -19.29 14.43 9.34
CA ARG A 181 -18.87 15.75 9.81
C ARG A 181 -20.10 16.50 10.30
N ASP A 182 -20.02 17.02 11.53
CA ASP A 182 -21.09 17.84 12.07
C ASP A 182 -21.17 19.17 11.31
N ALA A 183 -22.36 19.50 10.81
CA ALA A 183 -22.62 20.72 10.07
C ALA A 183 -22.63 21.99 10.96
N GLY A 184 -22.39 21.85 12.27
CA GLY A 184 -22.21 22.98 13.18
C GLY A 184 -23.50 23.60 13.70
N ARG A 185 -24.62 22.86 13.66
CA ARG A 185 -25.92 23.30 14.22
C ARG A 185 -26.14 22.87 15.68
N THR A 186 -25.11 22.35 16.33
CA THR A 186 -25.22 21.68 17.64
C THR A 186 -23.97 21.91 18.51
N GLN A 187 -23.94 21.31 19.70
CA GLN A 187 -22.96 21.50 20.79
C GLN A 187 -21.48 21.17 20.47
N VAL A 188 -21.15 20.69 19.27
CA VAL A 188 -19.77 20.36 18.88
C VAL A 188 -19.28 21.39 17.88
N ALA A 189 -17.99 21.70 17.90
CA ALA A 189 -17.38 22.65 16.98
C ALA A 189 -17.73 22.29 15.51
N PRO A 190 -18.20 23.25 14.69
CA PRO A 190 -18.51 23.03 13.29
C PRO A 190 -17.37 22.33 12.54
N GLY A 191 -17.70 21.34 11.70
CA GLY A 191 -16.73 20.60 10.91
C GLY A 191 -16.02 19.46 11.65
N SER A 192 -16.30 19.27 12.96
CA SER A 192 -15.77 18.12 13.71
C SER A 192 -16.30 16.82 13.13
N LYS A 193 -15.42 15.83 12.97
CA LYS A 193 -15.82 14.49 12.55
C LYS A 193 -16.38 13.74 13.76
N THR A 194 -17.56 13.17 13.71
CA THR A 194 -18.28 12.68 14.90
C THR A 194 -18.35 11.16 14.99
N VAL A 195 -18.71 10.51 13.89
CA VAL A 195 -18.97 9.07 13.78
C VAL A 195 -18.39 8.55 12.47
N VAL A 196 -17.83 7.34 12.49
CA VAL A 196 -17.53 6.58 11.28
C VAL A 196 -18.41 5.32 11.22
N ALA A 197 -19.13 5.15 10.13
CA ALA A 197 -19.75 3.87 9.77
C ALA A 197 -18.71 2.98 9.07
N VAL A 198 -18.67 1.71 9.44
CA VAL A 198 -17.81 0.67 8.87
C VAL A 198 -18.68 -0.52 8.50
N GLY A 199 -18.68 -0.91 7.23
CA GLY A 199 -19.64 -1.84 6.67
C GLY A 199 -20.90 -1.16 6.09
N PRO A 200 -21.90 -1.94 5.63
CA PRO A 200 -22.07 -3.36 5.89
C PRO A 200 -21.01 -4.24 5.21
N GLY A 201 -20.63 -5.32 5.87
CA GLY A 201 -19.69 -6.30 5.33
C GLY A 201 -19.62 -7.57 6.18
N PRO A 202 -18.86 -8.59 5.73
CA PRO A 202 -18.68 -9.83 6.46
C PRO A 202 -18.14 -9.57 7.87
N LYS A 203 -18.67 -10.27 8.88
CA LYS A 203 -18.35 -10.04 10.29
C LYS A 203 -16.84 -10.04 10.54
N SER A 204 -16.11 -10.99 9.98
CA SER A 204 -14.66 -11.17 10.08
C SER A 204 -13.90 -9.94 9.59
N LEU A 205 -14.27 -9.41 8.41
CA LEU A 205 -13.65 -8.22 7.83
C LEU A 205 -13.96 -6.95 8.62
N VAL A 206 -15.19 -6.83 9.12
CA VAL A 206 -15.58 -5.70 9.98
C VAL A 206 -14.85 -5.76 11.33
N ASP A 207 -14.65 -6.97 11.87
CA ASP A 207 -13.92 -7.20 13.13
C ASP A 207 -12.40 -7.01 12.97
N GLU A 208 -11.83 -7.25 11.79
CA GLU A 208 -10.44 -6.89 11.48
C GLU A 208 -10.19 -5.38 11.68
N VAL A 209 -11.20 -4.55 11.38
CA VAL A 209 -11.11 -3.10 11.55
C VAL A 209 -11.46 -2.66 12.98
N THR A 210 -12.51 -3.24 13.57
CA THR A 210 -13.20 -2.66 14.74
C THR A 210 -13.23 -3.56 15.99
N GLY A 211 -12.76 -4.81 15.93
CA GLY A 211 -12.95 -5.82 16.97
C GLY A 211 -12.31 -5.52 18.32
N GLN A 212 -11.32 -4.62 18.35
CA GLN A 212 -10.62 -4.14 19.55
C GLN A 212 -11.36 -3.03 20.30
N LEU A 213 -12.42 -2.47 19.71
CA LEU A 213 -13.15 -1.34 20.29
C LEU A 213 -14.18 -1.81 21.32
N LYS A 214 -14.50 -0.93 22.26
CA LYS A 214 -15.51 -1.17 23.29
C LYS A 214 -16.89 -0.78 22.79
N LEU A 215 -17.94 -1.39 23.35
CA LEU A 215 -19.32 -0.94 23.17
C LEU A 215 -19.49 0.50 23.67
N LEU A 216 -20.38 1.25 23.01
CA LEU A 216 -20.63 2.67 23.24
C LEU A 216 -21.31 2.99 24.57
#